data_AF-A0A959N488-F1
#
_entry.id   AF-A0A959N488-F1
#
_cell.length_a   1.000
_cell.length_b   1.000
_cell.length_c   1.000
_cell.angle_alpha   90.00
_cell.angle_beta   90.00
_cell.angle_gamma   90.00
#
_symmetry.space_group_name_H-M   'P 1'
#
loop_
_entity.id
_entity.type
_entity.pdbx_description
1 polymer ?
#
loop_
_entity_poly.entity_id
_entity_poly.type
_entity_poly.pdbx_seq_one_letter_code
_entity_poly.pdbx_strand_id
1 'polypeptide(L)'
;EVKNFPSKKDDLPEIPFDTWEKFIFASMNPIAPLHEFAGEMFSRMSWLPLEEFIHDPSRSRDYLVKCHWALYCENYLEGFHIPYVHNSLNAALDYSGYKTELFRFSNLQIGIGKGGEDCFDLPKDSPDHGQKISAYYFWIFPNIMFNFYPWGLSVNIVKPLKPDLTKVSFINYIWKEELLDKGAGAELDKVEREDEAIVENVQKGIRSRYYDRGRYSVTRETGTHHFHRLISEFIG
;
A
#
# COMPACT_ATOMS: atom_id res chain seq x y z
N GLU A 1 -7.91 -54.28 4.18
CA GLU A 1 -8.55 -52.97 3.92
C GLU A 1 -8.24 -52.01 5.05
N VAL A 2 -7.99 -50.75 4.73
CA VAL A 2 -7.81 -49.68 5.73
C VAL A 2 -9.20 -49.28 6.22
N LYS A 3 -9.48 -49.46 7.51
CA LYS A 3 -10.77 -49.06 8.10
C LYS A 3 -10.79 -47.54 8.30
N ASN A 4 -11.94 -46.92 8.03
CA ASN A 4 -12.19 -45.48 8.27
C ASN A 4 -11.35 -44.54 7.39
N PHE A 5 -11.08 -44.93 6.14
CA PHE A 5 -10.40 -44.06 5.17
C PHE A 5 -11.30 -43.84 3.92
N PRO A 6 -11.50 -42.58 3.48
CA PRO A 6 -11.06 -41.33 4.11
C PRO A 6 -11.91 -40.92 5.32
N SER A 7 -11.39 -39.99 6.12
CA SER A 7 -12.01 -39.38 7.30
C SER A 7 -11.87 -37.86 7.27
N LYS A 8 -12.54 -37.14 8.19
CA LYS A 8 -12.38 -35.68 8.33
C LYS A 8 -10.95 -35.21 8.61
N LYS A 9 -10.06 -36.10 9.05
CA LYS A 9 -8.64 -35.78 9.25
C LYS A 9 -7.82 -35.79 7.96
N ASP A 10 -8.39 -36.35 6.90
CA ASP A 10 -7.82 -36.41 5.56
C ASP A 10 -8.27 -35.23 4.69
N ASP A 11 -9.22 -34.42 5.18
CA ASP A 11 -9.67 -33.19 4.53
C ASP A 11 -8.56 -32.12 4.58
N LEU A 12 -8.54 -31.25 3.57
CA LEU A 12 -7.65 -30.08 3.58
C LEU A 12 -8.04 -29.14 4.72
N PRO A 13 -7.05 -28.48 5.38
CA PRO A 13 -7.35 -27.45 6.35
C PRO A 13 -8.15 -26.30 5.72
N GLU A 14 -9.20 -25.88 6.41
CA GLU A 14 -9.95 -24.68 6.04
C GLU A 14 -9.23 -23.44 6.61
N ILE A 15 -9.04 -22.42 5.77
CA ILE A 15 -8.46 -21.14 6.16
C ILE A 15 -9.57 -20.09 6.19
N PRO A 16 -9.79 -19.38 7.30
CA PRO A 16 -10.79 -18.33 7.36
C PRO A 16 -10.40 -17.19 6.42
N PHE A 17 -11.40 -16.69 5.71
CA PHE A 17 -11.27 -15.55 4.83
C PHE A 17 -12.50 -14.66 4.95
N ASP A 18 -12.31 -13.41 4.54
CA ASP A 18 -13.37 -12.41 4.41
C ASP A 18 -13.19 -11.71 3.06
N THR A 19 -14.22 -10.99 2.62
CA THR A 19 -14.26 -10.37 1.29
C THR A 19 -14.62 -8.90 1.37
N TRP A 20 -13.98 -8.10 0.53
CA TRP A 20 -14.41 -6.74 0.22
C TRP A 20 -14.47 -6.59 -1.30
N GLU A 21 -15.68 -6.42 -1.83
CA GLU A 21 -15.96 -6.47 -3.25
C GLU A 21 -15.37 -7.74 -3.90
N LYS A 22 -14.42 -7.58 -4.83
CA LYS A 22 -13.71 -8.67 -5.51
C LYS A 22 -12.43 -9.14 -4.81
N PHE A 23 -12.06 -8.52 -3.70
CA PHE A 23 -10.84 -8.82 -2.96
C PHE A 23 -11.12 -9.84 -1.85
N ILE A 24 -10.28 -10.87 -1.79
CA ILE A 24 -10.33 -11.91 -0.77
C ILE A 24 -9.15 -11.70 0.18
N PHE A 25 -9.43 -11.64 1.48
CA PHE A 25 -8.44 -11.52 2.54
C PHE A 25 -8.50 -12.77 3.40
N ALA A 26 -7.36 -13.46 3.53
CA ALA A 26 -7.27 -14.67 4.33
C ALA A 26 -6.24 -14.50 5.44
N SER A 27 -6.49 -15.12 6.59
CA SER A 27 -5.54 -15.14 7.71
C SER A 27 -5.47 -16.55 8.29
N MET A 28 -4.25 -17.03 8.52
CA MET A 28 -4.03 -18.32 9.21
C MET A 28 -4.31 -18.23 10.71
N ASN A 29 -4.20 -17.02 11.29
CA ASN A 29 -4.44 -16.77 12.71
C ASN A 29 -4.98 -15.34 12.88
N PRO A 30 -6.28 -15.10 12.61
CA PRO A 30 -6.85 -13.76 12.67
C PRO A 30 -6.83 -13.23 14.11
N ILE A 31 -6.18 -12.09 14.32
CA ILE A 31 -6.14 -11.39 15.62
C ILE A 31 -7.31 -10.41 15.80
N ALA A 32 -7.97 -10.04 14.69
CA ALA A 32 -9.14 -9.18 14.63
C ALA A 32 -9.89 -9.44 13.30
N PRO A 33 -11.17 -9.07 13.18
CA PRO A 33 -11.93 -9.16 11.93
C PRO A 33 -11.43 -8.15 10.87
N LEU A 34 -11.68 -8.43 9.58
CA LEU A 34 -11.18 -7.61 8.45
C LEU A 34 -11.59 -6.13 8.56
N HIS A 35 -12.80 -5.85 9.05
CA HIS A 35 -13.28 -4.47 9.18
C HIS A 35 -12.44 -3.63 10.18
N GLU A 36 -11.79 -4.23 11.18
CA GLU A 36 -10.88 -3.49 12.06
C GLU A 36 -9.57 -3.11 11.34
N PHE A 37 -9.17 -3.88 10.33
CA PHE A 37 -7.98 -3.59 9.52
C PHE A 37 -8.25 -2.52 8.47
N ALA A 38 -9.35 -2.66 7.74
CA ALA A 38 -9.58 -1.94 6.49
C ALA A 38 -10.93 -1.20 6.42
N GLY A 39 -11.73 -1.18 7.50
CA GLY A 39 -13.07 -0.56 7.50
C GLY A 39 -13.07 0.93 7.17
N GLU A 40 -12.02 1.65 7.56
CA GLU A 40 -11.83 3.07 7.23
C GLU A 40 -11.61 3.26 5.72
N MET A 41 -10.86 2.36 5.08
CA MET A 41 -10.69 2.34 3.63
C MET A 41 -12.02 2.02 2.93
N PHE A 42 -12.74 0.99 3.39
CA PHE A 42 -14.02 0.58 2.81
C PHE A 42 -15.02 1.74 2.82
N SER A 43 -15.09 2.46 3.95
CA SER A 43 -15.98 3.59 4.15
C SER A 43 -15.53 4.82 3.36
N ARG A 44 -14.22 5.15 3.32
CA ARG A 44 -13.72 6.30 2.55
C ARG A 44 -13.89 6.11 1.04
N MET A 45 -13.77 4.88 0.55
CA MET A 45 -13.81 4.52 -0.87
C MET A 45 -15.18 4.01 -1.35
N SER A 46 -16.23 4.05 -0.51
CA SER A 46 -17.52 3.42 -0.80
C SER A 46 -18.27 3.99 -2.02
N TRP A 47 -17.84 5.15 -2.52
CA TRP A 47 -18.42 5.83 -3.67
C TRP A 47 -17.77 5.43 -5.00
N LEU A 48 -16.64 4.70 -4.98
CA LEU A 48 -16.00 4.19 -6.18
C LEU A 48 -16.72 2.92 -6.66
N PRO A 49 -17.01 2.78 -7.97
CA PRO A 49 -17.65 1.58 -8.53
C PRO A 49 -16.60 0.49 -8.74
N LEU A 50 -16.08 -0.10 -7.65
CA LEU A 50 -14.98 -1.07 -7.69
C LEU A 50 -15.30 -2.32 -8.50
N GLU A 51 -16.58 -2.66 -8.66
CA GLU A 51 -17.07 -3.71 -9.54
C GLU A 51 -16.67 -3.47 -11.00
N GLU A 52 -16.64 -2.21 -11.46
CA GLU A 52 -16.24 -1.80 -12.81
C GLU A 52 -14.72 -1.91 -13.04
N PHE A 53 -13.91 -2.03 -11.97
CA PHE A 53 -12.46 -2.02 -12.09
C PHE A 53 -11.96 -3.37 -12.63
N ILE A 54 -11.36 -3.40 -13.82
CA ILE A 54 -10.93 -4.63 -14.50
C ILE A 54 -9.45 -4.89 -14.25
N HIS A 55 -9.11 -6.09 -13.77
CA HIS A 55 -7.71 -6.48 -13.61
C HIS A 55 -6.99 -6.48 -14.96
N ASP A 56 -5.85 -5.76 -15.04
CA ASP A 56 -4.98 -5.74 -16.20
C ASP A 56 -3.62 -6.42 -15.88
N PRO A 57 -3.45 -7.70 -16.27
CA PRO A 57 -2.19 -8.41 -16.10
C PRO A 57 -1.02 -7.79 -16.86
N SER A 58 -1.26 -7.08 -17.97
CA SER A 58 -0.20 -6.49 -18.80
C SER A 58 0.52 -5.34 -18.09
N ARG A 59 -0.20 -4.66 -17.20
CA ARG A 59 0.27 -3.58 -16.32
C ARG A 59 0.63 -4.06 -14.91
N SER A 60 0.36 -5.33 -14.58
CA SER A 60 0.76 -5.93 -13.31
C SER A 60 2.22 -6.43 -13.38
N ARG A 61 2.97 -6.27 -12.29
CA ARG A 61 4.41 -6.57 -12.25
C ARG A 61 4.82 -7.12 -10.88
N ASP A 62 5.80 -8.02 -10.87
CA ASP A 62 6.50 -8.46 -9.67
C ASP A 62 7.93 -7.89 -9.71
N TYR A 63 8.36 -7.28 -8.61
CA TYR A 63 9.73 -6.78 -8.41
C TYR A 63 10.41 -7.56 -7.29
N LEU A 64 11.71 -7.81 -7.44
CA LEU A 64 12.54 -8.47 -6.43
C LEU A 64 13.52 -7.47 -5.85
N VAL A 65 13.18 -6.94 -4.68
CA VAL A 65 13.92 -5.90 -4.00
C VAL A 65 14.86 -6.54 -2.97
N LYS A 66 16.16 -6.24 -3.01
CA LYS A 66 17.15 -6.77 -2.04
C LYS A 66 17.13 -6.01 -0.73
N CYS A 67 15.99 -6.05 -0.05
CA CYS A 67 15.80 -5.45 1.26
C CYS A 67 14.91 -6.34 2.15
N HIS A 68 15.00 -6.09 3.46
CA HIS A 68 14.03 -6.56 4.43
C HIS A 68 12.66 -5.92 4.14
N TRP A 69 11.59 -6.71 4.20
CA TRP A 69 10.24 -6.27 3.79
C TRP A 69 9.74 -5.02 4.54
N ALA A 70 10.14 -4.88 5.81
CA ALA A 70 9.78 -3.72 6.61
C ALA A 70 10.38 -2.42 6.06
N LEU A 71 11.61 -2.44 5.51
CA LEU A 71 12.24 -1.27 4.91
C LEU A 71 11.46 -0.77 3.68
N TYR A 72 10.91 -1.70 2.90
CA TYR A 72 10.05 -1.34 1.78
C TYR A 72 8.74 -0.69 2.25
N CYS A 73 8.15 -1.21 3.32
CA CYS A 73 6.96 -0.58 3.93
C CYS A 73 7.29 0.79 4.51
N GLU A 74 8.41 0.94 5.22
CA GLU A 74 8.88 2.22 5.78
C GLU A 74 8.98 3.31 4.71
N ASN A 75 9.53 2.97 3.54
CA ASN A 75 9.65 3.87 2.39
C ASN A 75 8.29 4.34 1.88
N TYR A 76 7.31 3.44 1.77
CA TYR A 76 5.96 3.80 1.34
C TYR A 76 5.22 4.71 2.35
N LEU A 77 5.53 4.60 3.64
CA LEU A 77 4.75 5.17 4.75
C LEU A 77 5.07 6.63 5.07
N GLU A 78 5.87 7.28 4.23
CA GLU A 78 6.21 8.69 4.34
C GLU A 78 6.37 9.33 2.96
N GLY A 79 5.96 10.59 2.85
CA GLY A 79 6.19 11.39 1.65
C GLY A 79 7.45 12.26 1.70
N PHE A 80 8.24 12.18 2.78
CA PHE A 80 9.41 13.03 3.01
C PHE A 80 10.49 12.84 1.95
N HIS A 81 10.71 11.63 1.44
CA HIS A 81 11.68 11.40 0.37
C HIS A 81 11.21 11.93 -1.00
N ILE A 82 9.89 12.06 -1.23
CA ILE A 82 9.31 12.35 -2.56
C ILE A 82 9.97 13.55 -3.25
N PRO A 83 10.14 14.73 -2.63
CA PRO A 83 10.72 15.90 -3.31
C PRO A 83 12.19 15.73 -3.70
N TYR A 84 12.90 14.79 -3.09
CA TYR A 84 14.33 14.56 -3.30
C TYR A 84 14.62 13.39 -4.26
N VAL A 85 13.63 12.53 -4.46
CA VAL A 85 13.77 11.26 -5.18
C VAL A 85 12.92 11.25 -6.44
N HIS A 86 11.63 11.52 -6.31
CA HIS A 86 10.65 11.33 -7.39
C HIS A 86 10.30 12.64 -8.05
N ASN A 87 11.11 13.06 -9.03
CA ASN A 87 10.88 14.32 -9.74
C ASN A 87 9.50 14.38 -10.43
N SER A 88 9.03 13.26 -11.00
CA SER A 88 7.73 13.21 -11.69
C SER A 88 6.56 13.19 -10.71
N LEU A 89 6.62 12.40 -9.64
CA LEU A 89 5.58 12.38 -8.61
C LEU A 89 5.49 13.73 -7.87
N ASN A 90 6.64 14.34 -7.55
CA ASN A 90 6.69 15.67 -6.96
C ASN A 90 6.14 16.74 -7.91
N ALA A 91 6.21 16.56 -9.23
CA ALA A 91 5.61 17.49 -10.19
C ALA A 91 4.07 17.43 -10.15
N ALA A 92 3.50 16.23 -9.92
CA ALA A 92 2.05 16.03 -9.84
C ALA A 92 1.46 16.39 -8.47
N LEU A 93 2.16 16.12 -7.37
CA LEU A 93 1.61 16.31 -6.03
C LEU A 93 1.99 17.67 -5.40
N ASP A 94 1.02 18.31 -4.75
CA ASP A 94 1.24 19.41 -3.81
C ASP A 94 1.65 18.84 -2.44
N TYR A 95 2.96 18.74 -2.26
CA TYR A 95 3.56 18.25 -1.03
C TYR A 95 3.13 19.04 0.22
N SER A 96 2.78 20.33 0.08
CA SER A 96 2.36 21.15 1.23
C SER A 96 0.97 20.79 1.75
N GLY A 97 0.13 20.19 0.91
CA GLY A 97 -1.20 19.68 1.25
C GLY A 97 -1.23 18.20 1.61
N TYR A 98 -0.09 17.50 1.53
CA TYR A 98 -0.02 16.07 1.81
C TYR A 98 -0.34 15.78 3.28
N LYS A 99 -1.31 14.89 3.51
CA LYS A 99 -1.82 14.58 4.85
C LYS A 99 -1.75 13.08 5.12
N THR A 100 -1.34 12.71 6.34
CA THR A 100 -1.39 11.34 6.83
C THR A 100 -2.40 11.23 7.96
N GLU A 101 -3.32 10.27 7.84
CA GLU A 101 -4.31 9.89 8.86
C GLU A 101 -3.97 8.48 9.37
N LEU A 102 -3.94 8.31 10.69
CA LEU A 102 -3.58 7.04 11.33
C LEU A 102 -4.83 6.37 11.90
N PHE A 103 -4.97 5.08 11.64
CA PHE A 103 -6.01 4.21 12.20
C PHE A 103 -5.36 3.09 13.03
N ARG A 104 -6.16 2.16 13.58
CA ARG A 104 -5.61 1.10 14.45
C ARG A 104 -4.60 0.22 13.72
N PHE A 105 -4.98 -0.35 12.58
CA PHE A 105 -4.19 -1.32 11.80
C PHE A 105 -3.89 -0.84 10.37
N SER A 106 -4.14 0.44 10.09
CA SER A 106 -3.95 1.03 8.77
C SER A 106 -3.64 2.51 8.89
N ASN A 107 -3.21 3.10 7.78
CA ASN A 107 -3.12 4.55 7.63
C ASN A 107 -3.49 4.94 6.19
N LEU A 108 -3.79 6.22 6.04
CA LEU A 108 -4.14 6.86 4.78
C LEU A 108 -3.23 8.04 4.55
N GLN A 109 -2.59 8.08 3.39
CA GLN A 109 -1.95 9.29 2.90
C GLN A 109 -2.76 9.87 1.74
N ILE A 110 -3.04 11.18 1.79
CA ILE A 110 -3.88 11.87 0.82
C ILE A 110 -2.99 12.72 -0.10
N GLY A 111 -2.96 12.36 -1.39
CA GLY A 111 -2.26 13.10 -2.42
C GLY A 111 -3.12 14.23 -2.98
N ILE A 112 -2.68 15.47 -2.78
CA ILE A 112 -3.31 16.65 -3.38
C ILE A 112 -2.65 16.93 -4.73
N GLY A 113 -3.45 17.08 -5.79
CA GLY A 113 -2.96 17.41 -7.12
C GLY A 113 -2.55 18.88 -7.24
N LYS A 114 -1.44 19.15 -7.93
CA LYS A 114 -1.09 20.49 -8.40
C LYS A 114 -2.05 20.92 -9.51
N GLY A 115 -2.22 22.23 -9.71
CA GLY A 115 -3.19 22.75 -10.70
C GLY A 115 -2.96 22.19 -12.11
N GLY A 116 -3.96 21.50 -12.66
CA GLY A 116 -3.90 20.85 -13.99
C GLY A 116 -3.90 19.32 -13.94
N GLU A 117 -3.73 18.73 -12.77
CA GLU A 117 -3.75 17.28 -12.56
C GLU A 117 -5.17 16.69 -12.55
N ASP A 118 -5.29 15.46 -13.05
CA ASP A 118 -6.52 14.67 -12.92
C ASP A 118 -6.78 14.39 -11.43
N CYS A 119 -7.96 14.75 -10.97
CA CYS A 119 -8.41 14.56 -9.59
C CYS A 119 -9.72 13.78 -9.57
N PHE A 120 -10.02 13.16 -8.43
CA PHE A 120 -11.30 12.53 -8.22
C PHE A 120 -12.45 13.55 -8.21
N ASP A 121 -13.56 13.19 -8.84
CA ASP A 121 -14.83 13.89 -8.66
C ASP A 121 -15.52 13.33 -7.41
N LEU A 122 -15.27 13.98 -6.27
CA LEU A 122 -15.68 13.48 -4.97
C LEU A 122 -17.16 13.80 -4.69
N PRO A 123 -17.95 12.83 -4.19
CA PRO A 123 -19.35 13.07 -3.86
C PRO A 123 -19.47 14.06 -2.69
N LYS A 124 -20.63 14.72 -2.56
CA LYS A 124 -20.84 15.83 -1.61
C LYS A 124 -20.74 15.42 -0.14
N ASP A 125 -21.00 14.16 0.15
CA ASP A 125 -20.93 13.53 1.47
C ASP A 125 -19.52 13.01 1.80
N SER A 126 -18.57 13.04 0.86
CA SER A 126 -17.17 12.73 1.15
C SER A 126 -16.58 13.75 2.13
N PRO A 127 -15.82 13.31 3.15
CA PRO A 127 -15.09 14.23 4.04
C PRO A 127 -14.05 15.08 3.29
N ASP A 128 -13.64 14.64 2.09
CA ASP A 128 -12.66 15.32 1.26
C ASP A 128 -13.30 16.18 0.15
N HIS A 129 -14.64 16.29 0.12
CA HIS A 129 -15.35 17.05 -0.91
C HIS A 129 -14.83 18.49 -1.04
N GLY A 130 -14.64 18.94 -2.28
CA GLY A 130 -14.11 20.27 -2.61
C GLY A 130 -12.57 20.35 -2.61
N GLN A 131 -11.87 19.29 -2.20
CA GLN A 131 -10.41 19.20 -2.32
C GLN A 131 -10.00 18.60 -3.67
N LYS A 132 -8.80 18.95 -4.14
CA LYS A 132 -8.22 18.43 -5.40
C LYS A 132 -7.44 17.14 -5.13
N ILE A 133 -8.15 16.07 -4.77
CA ILE A 133 -7.51 14.80 -4.44
C ILE A 133 -7.09 14.07 -5.73
N SER A 134 -5.80 13.88 -5.93
CA SER A 134 -5.24 13.14 -7.07
C SER A 134 -4.93 11.68 -6.74
N ALA A 135 -4.79 11.33 -5.47
CA ALA A 135 -4.55 9.96 -5.03
C ALA A 135 -4.95 9.72 -3.57
N TYR A 136 -5.36 8.49 -3.28
CA TYR A 136 -5.46 7.95 -1.93
C TYR A 136 -4.52 6.76 -1.78
N TYR A 137 -3.64 6.82 -0.77
CA TYR A 137 -2.62 5.82 -0.49
C TYR A 137 -2.92 5.16 0.85
N PHE A 138 -3.64 4.04 0.81
CA PHE A 138 -3.91 3.25 2.01
C PHE A 138 -2.82 2.23 2.21
N TRP A 139 -2.30 2.12 3.44
CA TRP A 139 -1.53 0.98 3.88
C TRP A 139 -2.32 0.20 4.94
N ILE A 140 -2.42 -1.10 4.75
CA ILE A 140 -3.08 -2.04 5.65
C ILE A 140 -2.03 -2.99 6.23
N PHE A 141 -1.93 -3.02 7.57
CA PHE A 141 -1.00 -3.90 8.26
C PHE A 141 -1.28 -5.38 7.91
N PRO A 142 -0.25 -6.19 7.62
CA PRO A 142 1.16 -5.83 7.74
C PRO A 142 1.80 -5.23 6.49
N ASN A 143 1.25 -5.45 5.30
CA ASN A 143 2.07 -5.44 4.09
C ASN A 143 1.31 -5.20 2.77
N ILE A 144 0.11 -4.62 2.84
CA ILE A 144 -0.72 -4.37 1.65
C ILE A 144 -0.91 -2.87 1.48
N MET A 145 -0.74 -2.38 0.26
CA MET A 145 -1.06 -1.01 -0.11
C MET A 145 -2.18 -0.99 -1.15
N PHE A 146 -3.14 -0.07 -0.98
CA PHE A 146 -4.16 0.25 -1.98
C PHE A 146 -3.95 1.70 -2.42
N ASN A 147 -3.52 1.86 -3.68
CA ASN A 147 -3.27 3.15 -4.29
C ASN A 147 -4.39 3.47 -5.27
N PHE A 148 -5.34 4.30 -4.85
CA PHE A 148 -6.43 4.75 -5.70
C PHE A 148 -6.03 6.00 -6.47
N TYR A 149 -6.27 5.98 -7.78
CA TYR A 149 -6.09 7.08 -8.71
C TYR A 149 -7.36 7.29 -9.54
N PRO A 150 -7.53 8.46 -10.18
CA PRO A 150 -8.68 8.70 -11.06
C PRO A 150 -8.84 7.65 -12.18
N TRP A 151 -7.75 7.03 -12.65
CA TRP A 151 -7.78 5.98 -13.66
C TRP A 151 -8.17 4.59 -13.12
N GLY A 152 -8.04 4.33 -11.81
CA GLY A 152 -8.25 3.01 -11.22
C GLY A 152 -7.49 2.77 -9.92
N LEU A 153 -7.08 1.52 -9.71
CA LEU A 153 -6.46 1.05 -8.46
C LEU A 153 -5.18 0.26 -8.76
N SER A 154 -4.11 0.57 -8.04
CA SER A 154 -2.92 -0.28 -7.95
C SER A 154 -2.81 -0.87 -6.55
N VAL A 155 -2.90 -2.19 -6.43
CA VAL A 155 -2.71 -2.92 -5.18
C VAL A 155 -1.29 -3.45 -5.12
N ASN A 156 -0.55 -3.07 -4.07
CA ASN A 156 0.81 -3.54 -3.86
C ASN A 156 0.83 -4.53 -2.70
N ILE A 157 1.46 -5.69 -2.89
CA ILE A 157 1.58 -6.72 -1.85
C ILE A 157 3.05 -7.03 -1.61
N VAL A 158 3.53 -6.72 -0.41
CA VAL A 158 4.93 -6.92 0.01
C VAL A 158 5.10 -8.30 0.64
N LYS A 159 5.83 -9.19 -0.03
CA LYS A 159 6.01 -10.60 0.36
C LYS A 159 7.47 -10.86 0.75
N PRO A 160 7.78 -11.06 2.04
CA PRO A 160 9.13 -11.44 2.44
C PRO A 160 9.50 -12.81 1.86
N LEU A 161 10.65 -12.91 1.19
CA LEU A 161 11.19 -14.18 0.70
C LEU A 161 12.37 -14.65 1.56
N LYS A 162 13.21 -13.71 2.02
CA LYS A 162 14.34 -13.90 2.95
C LYS A 162 14.49 -12.63 3.81
N PRO A 163 15.32 -12.64 4.86
CA PRO A 163 15.56 -11.43 5.67
C PRO A 163 16.07 -10.21 4.87
N ASP A 164 16.71 -10.42 3.72
CA ASP A 164 17.24 -9.36 2.84
C ASP A 164 16.73 -9.48 1.39
N LEU A 165 15.60 -10.16 1.18
CA LEU A 165 14.97 -10.28 -0.13
C LEU A 165 13.45 -10.27 0.00
N THR A 166 12.83 -9.33 -0.70
CA THR A 166 11.39 -9.10 -0.69
C THR A 166 10.86 -9.08 -2.11
N LYS A 167 9.71 -9.72 -2.33
CA LYS A 167 8.96 -9.60 -3.57
C LYS A 167 7.83 -8.60 -3.39
N VAL A 168 7.73 -7.62 -4.27
CA VAL A 168 6.61 -6.67 -4.29
C VAL A 168 5.78 -6.93 -5.54
N SER A 169 4.52 -7.29 -5.34
CA SER A 169 3.55 -7.53 -6.43
C SER A 169 2.69 -6.28 -6.62
N PHE A 170 2.73 -5.67 -7.79
CA PHE A 170 1.84 -4.60 -8.23
C PHE A 170 0.72 -5.20 -9.09
N ILE A 171 -0.52 -5.06 -8.63
CA ILE A 171 -1.71 -5.63 -9.26
C ILE A 171 -2.64 -4.47 -9.64
N ASN A 172 -2.78 -4.21 -10.93
CA ASN A 172 -3.49 -3.04 -11.43
C ASN A 172 -4.90 -3.40 -11.89
N TYR A 173 -5.88 -2.60 -11.46
CA TYR A 173 -7.26 -2.67 -11.89
C TYR A 173 -7.67 -1.34 -12.52
N ILE A 174 -8.13 -1.38 -13.76
CA ILE A 174 -8.40 -0.20 -14.57
C ILE A 174 -9.90 0.12 -14.55
N TRP A 175 -10.21 1.41 -14.37
CA TRP A 175 -11.58 1.93 -14.46
C TRP A 175 -11.76 2.85 -15.65
N LYS A 176 -10.89 3.86 -15.78
CA LYS A 176 -10.95 4.89 -16.83
C LYS A 176 -9.66 4.84 -17.64
N GLU A 177 -9.69 4.10 -18.75
CA GLU A 177 -8.53 3.93 -19.64
C GLU A 177 -8.01 5.27 -20.18
N GLU A 178 -8.90 6.23 -20.43
CA GLU A 178 -8.57 7.57 -20.93
C GLU A 178 -7.75 8.42 -19.95
N LEU A 179 -7.71 8.03 -18.68
CA LEU A 179 -6.92 8.67 -17.62
C LEU A 179 -5.63 7.90 -17.30
N LEU A 180 -5.37 6.77 -17.96
CA LEU A 180 -4.12 6.03 -17.79
C LEU A 180 -2.92 6.87 -18.24
N ASP A 181 -1.79 6.59 -17.61
CA ASP A 181 -0.50 7.22 -17.91
C ASP A 181 -0.53 8.77 -17.74
N LYS A 182 -1.47 9.27 -16.93
CA LYS A 182 -1.62 10.68 -16.55
C LYS A 182 -1.51 10.89 -15.03
N GLY A 183 -1.00 12.07 -14.68
CA GLY A 183 -0.83 12.56 -13.32
C GLY A 183 -0.05 11.65 -12.37
N ALA A 184 -0.43 11.67 -11.09
CA ALA A 184 0.32 11.00 -10.01
C ALA A 184 0.50 9.49 -10.20
N GLY A 185 -0.29 8.83 -11.04
CA GLY A 185 -0.19 7.41 -11.35
C GLY A 185 0.40 7.09 -12.73
N ALA A 186 1.00 8.07 -13.43
CA ALA A 186 1.46 7.89 -14.80
C ALA A 186 2.72 7.01 -14.95
N GLU A 187 3.67 7.13 -14.03
CA GLU A 187 5.00 6.52 -14.14
C GLU A 187 5.28 5.53 -13.00
N LEU A 188 4.29 4.69 -12.64
CA LEU A 188 4.41 3.76 -11.50
C LEU A 188 5.67 2.87 -11.55
N ASP A 189 6.03 2.32 -12.73
CA ASP A 189 7.23 1.46 -12.87
C ASP A 189 8.53 2.23 -12.58
N LYS A 190 8.59 3.51 -12.97
CA LYS A 190 9.79 4.33 -12.77
C LYS A 190 9.91 4.75 -11.30
N VAL A 191 8.82 5.21 -10.70
CA VAL A 191 8.76 5.53 -9.27
C VAL A 191 9.18 4.31 -8.45
N GLU A 192 8.67 3.12 -8.78
CA GLU A 192 9.05 1.88 -8.09
C GLU A 192 10.54 1.54 -8.20
N ARG A 193 11.15 1.71 -9.38
CA ARG A 193 12.60 1.48 -9.55
C ARG A 193 13.45 2.48 -8.77
N GLU A 194 12.97 3.71 -8.63
CA GLU A 194 13.60 4.74 -7.81
C GLU A 194 13.53 4.35 -6.32
N ASP A 195 12.39 3.85 -5.86
CA ASP A 195 12.19 3.30 -4.51
C ASP A 195 13.09 2.10 -4.24
N GLU A 196 13.13 1.12 -5.15
CA GLU A 196 13.98 -0.07 -5.07
C GLU A 196 15.44 0.33 -4.81
N ALA A 197 15.98 1.27 -5.59
CA ALA A 197 17.36 1.71 -5.46
C ALA A 197 17.66 2.31 -4.08
N ILE A 198 16.71 3.03 -3.49
CA ILE A 198 16.86 3.66 -2.18
C ILE A 198 16.82 2.62 -1.07
N VAL A 199 15.80 1.77 -1.06
CA VAL A 199 15.64 0.79 0.02
C VAL A 199 16.76 -0.25 0.02
N GLU A 200 17.32 -0.60 -1.15
CA GLU A 200 18.52 -1.43 -1.23
C GLU A 200 19.75 -0.74 -0.63
N ASN A 201 19.87 0.57 -0.78
CA ASN A 201 20.96 1.33 -0.18
C ASN A 201 20.77 1.48 1.34
N VAL A 202 19.55 1.70 1.81
CA VAL A 202 19.21 1.65 3.25
C VAL A 202 19.55 0.28 3.82
N GLN A 203 19.16 -0.80 3.15
CA GLN A 203 19.49 -2.18 3.55
C GLN A 203 20.99 -2.40 3.71
N LYS A 204 21.82 -1.89 2.79
CA LYS A 204 23.29 -1.96 2.93
C LYS A 204 23.77 -1.16 4.14
N GLY A 205 23.21 0.03 4.35
CA GLY A 205 23.55 0.92 5.46
C GLY A 205 23.29 0.31 6.83
N ILE A 206 22.10 -0.26 7.04
CA ILE A 206 21.71 -0.83 8.34
C ILE A 206 22.52 -2.08 8.74
N ARG A 207 23.21 -2.71 7.78
CA ARG A 207 24.12 -3.84 8.05
C ARG A 207 25.49 -3.40 8.56
N SER A 208 25.78 -2.10 8.54
CA SER A 208 27.01 -1.57 9.10
C SER A 208 27.07 -1.83 10.59
N ARG A 209 28.22 -2.29 11.10
CA ARG A 209 28.47 -2.45 12.55
C ARG A 209 28.36 -1.14 13.34
N TYR A 210 28.37 0.00 12.65
CA TYR A 210 28.28 1.33 13.23
C TYR A 210 26.87 1.92 13.19
N TYR A 211 25.92 1.23 12.58
CA TYR A 211 24.51 1.60 12.66
C TYR A 211 23.94 1.17 14.01
N ASP A 212 23.23 2.07 14.68
CA ASP A 212 22.49 1.81 15.93
C ASP A 212 20.99 1.89 15.66
N ARG A 213 20.50 3.09 15.28
CA ARG A 213 19.08 3.36 14.99
C ARG A 213 18.88 4.67 14.23
N GLY A 214 17.73 4.77 13.56
CA GLY A 214 17.22 6.00 12.98
C GLY A 214 16.44 6.86 13.98
N ARG A 215 16.14 8.12 13.60
CA ARG A 215 15.19 9.00 14.29
C ARG A 215 14.12 9.43 13.31
N TYR A 216 12.86 9.40 13.74
CA TYR A 216 11.74 9.89 12.93
C TYR A 216 11.64 11.41 13.01
N SER A 217 11.29 12.02 11.89
CA SER A 217 10.70 13.34 11.79
C SER A 217 9.29 13.29 12.36
N VAL A 218 9.07 14.00 13.46
CA VAL A 218 7.79 14.04 14.18
C VAL A 218 6.64 14.48 13.28
N THR A 219 6.90 15.35 12.30
CA THR A 219 5.87 15.91 11.43
C THR A 219 5.75 15.22 10.08
N ARG A 220 6.71 14.37 9.67
CA ARG A 220 6.76 13.79 8.33
C ARG A 220 6.78 12.26 8.27
N GLU A 221 7.18 11.60 9.35
CA GLU A 221 7.34 10.14 9.41
C GLU A 221 6.37 9.52 10.45
N THR A 222 5.16 10.09 10.55
CA THR A 222 4.12 9.62 11.47
C THR A 222 3.60 8.24 11.09
N GLY A 223 3.46 7.96 9.78
CA GLY A 223 3.11 6.63 9.25
C GLY A 223 4.18 5.59 9.54
N THR A 224 5.44 5.90 9.28
CA THR A 224 6.59 5.04 9.60
C THR A 224 6.66 4.70 11.10
N HIS A 225 6.50 5.70 11.97
CA HIS A 225 6.47 5.48 13.41
C HIS A 225 5.27 4.63 13.84
N HIS A 226 4.08 4.87 13.27
CA HIS A 226 2.89 4.05 13.53
C HIS A 226 3.10 2.58 13.14
N PHE A 227 3.68 2.32 11.97
CA PHE A 227 4.04 0.98 11.53
C PHE A 227 4.99 0.29 12.51
N HIS A 228 6.06 0.95 12.95
CA HIS A 228 6.99 0.36 13.91
C HIS A 228 6.36 0.05 15.27
N ARG A 229 5.36 0.82 15.70
CA ARG A 229 4.57 0.47 16.89
C ARG A 229 3.78 -0.82 16.70
N LEU A 230 3.19 -1.03 15.52
CA LEU A 230 2.48 -2.28 15.20
C LEU A 230 3.44 -3.47 15.10
N ILE A 231 4.61 -3.30 14.47
CA ILE A 231 5.66 -4.32 14.46
C ILE A 231 6.07 -4.70 15.89
N SER A 232 6.34 -3.72 16.74
CA SER A 232 6.72 -3.97 18.14
C SER A 232 5.63 -4.64 18.95
N GLU A 233 4.36 -4.45 18.60
CA GLU A 233 3.23 -5.04 19.32
C GLU A 233 2.97 -6.50 18.91
N PHE A 234 3.11 -6.83 17.62
CA PHE A 234 2.67 -8.12 17.07
C PHE A 234 3.79 -9.03 16.57
N ILE A 235 5.00 -8.49 16.34
CA ILE A 235 6.14 -9.23 15.75
C ILE A 235 7.38 -9.15 16.67
N GLY A 236 7.42 -8.17 17.58
CA GLY A 236 8.49 -7.96 18.56
C GLY A 236 8.54 -8.97 19.70
#